data_AF-A0A915CU10-F1
#
_entry.id   AF-A0A915CU10-F1
#
_cell.length_a   1.000
_cell.length_b   1.000
_cell.length_c   1.000
_cell.angle_alpha   90.00
_cell.angle_beta   90.00
_cell.angle_gamma   90.00
#
_symmetry.space_group_name_H-M   'P 1'
#
loop_
_entity.id
_entity.type
_entity.pdbx_description
1 polymer ?
#
loop_
_entity_poly.entity_id
_entity_poly.type
_entity_poly.pdbx_seq_one_letter_code
_entity_poly.pdbx_strand_id
1 'polypeptide(L)'
;MISAFLWFVCFLTLLESVNGQFSPQTYPDPRLDPLQCRILLPGQLCDPAEILLPEERRTLFEKIVRLQQITSQIRNTSPACANHQNSNLYIMIALIEKLGTLPYESVSIEKFTNLLRSKYQNYQVELKLDSLF
;
A
#
# COMPACT_ATOMS: atom_id res chain seq x y z
N MET A 1 38.62 -1.64 -19.46
CA MET A 1 37.42 -0.77 -19.60
C MET A 1 36.14 -1.39 -19.02
N ILE A 2 35.92 -2.70 -19.09
CA ILE A 2 34.69 -3.36 -18.57
C ILE A 2 34.60 -3.35 -17.03
N SER A 3 35.74 -3.47 -16.32
CA SER A 3 35.78 -3.47 -14.85
C SER A 3 35.32 -2.16 -14.21
N ALA A 4 35.65 -1.01 -14.79
CA ALA A 4 35.22 0.30 -14.28
C ALA A 4 33.71 0.52 -14.48
N PHE A 5 33.14 0.00 -15.56
CA PHE A 5 31.70 0.07 -15.86
C PHE A 5 30.89 -0.78 -14.88
N LEU A 6 31.34 -2.00 -14.58
CA LEU A 6 30.73 -2.87 -13.57
C LEU A 6 30.78 -2.25 -12.17
N TRP A 7 31.89 -1.58 -11.82
CA TRP A 7 32.01 -0.89 -10.54
C TRP A 7 31.10 0.34 -10.46
N PHE A 8 30.98 1.10 -11.55
CA PHE A 8 30.08 2.25 -11.63
C PHE A 8 28.60 1.85 -11.55
N VAL A 9 28.21 0.76 -12.23
CA VAL A 9 26.85 0.20 -12.13
C VAL A 9 26.56 -0.30 -10.72
N CYS A 10 27.51 -1.00 -10.08
CA CYS A 10 27.37 -1.48 -8.70
C CYS A 10 27.29 -0.32 -7.68
N PHE A 11 28.05 0.76 -7.91
CA PHE A 11 28.03 1.96 -7.08
C PHE A 11 26.73 2.77 -7.26
N LEU A 12 26.17 2.82 -8.47
CA LEU A 12 24.85 3.41 -8.74
C LEU A 12 23.72 2.61 -8.08
N THR A 13 23.81 1.28 -8.04
CA THR A 13 22.81 0.44 -7.34
C THR A 13 22.90 0.52 -5.81
N LEU A 14 24.03 0.98 -5.25
CA LEU A 14 24.23 1.14 -3.80
C LEU A 14 23.75 2.50 -3.27
N LEU A 15 23.55 3.49 -4.16
CA LEU A 15 23.06 4.82 -3.79
C LEU A 15 21.55 4.91 -3.65
N GLU A 16 20.80 3.88 -4.06
CA GLU A 16 19.42 3.67 -3.63
C GLU A 16 19.42 3.09 -2.21
N SER A 17 20.05 3.79 -1.27
CA SER A 17 19.64 3.68 0.13
C SER A 17 18.22 4.21 0.18
N VAL A 18 17.27 3.29 0.00
CA VAL A 18 15.84 3.45 0.24
C VAL A 18 15.72 4.07 1.62
N ASN A 19 15.54 5.39 1.67
CA ASN A 19 15.04 6.00 2.89
C ASN A 19 13.66 5.36 3.08
N GLY A 20 13.52 4.47 4.07
CA GLY A 20 12.25 3.84 4.50
C GLY A 20 11.23 4.85 5.05
N GLN A 21 11.31 6.08 4.56
CA GLN A 21 10.55 7.23 4.95
C GLN A 21 9.53 7.53 3.85
N PHE A 22 8.26 7.41 4.19
CA PHE A 22 7.18 7.60 3.22
C PHE A 22 6.25 8.72 3.63
N SER A 23 5.80 9.52 2.65
CA SER A 23 4.66 10.44 2.80
C SER A 23 3.40 9.79 2.21
N PRO A 24 2.19 10.29 2.49
CA PRO A 24 0.98 9.77 1.86
C PRO A 24 1.01 9.86 0.33
N GLN A 25 1.76 10.81 -0.22
CA GLN A 25 1.92 11.00 -1.65
C GLN A 25 2.84 9.93 -2.25
N THR A 26 3.95 9.63 -1.58
CA THR A 26 4.99 8.71 -2.08
C THR A 26 4.76 7.25 -1.72
N TYR A 27 3.91 6.95 -0.74
CA TYR A 27 3.62 5.58 -0.37
C TYR A 27 2.90 4.84 -1.51
N PRO A 28 3.38 3.64 -1.93
CA PRO A 28 2.86 2.93 -3.09
C PRO A 28 1.51 2.27 -2.81
N ASP A 29 0.66 2.21 -3.84
CA ASP A 29 -0.62 1.49 -3.78
C ASP A 29 -0.40 0.04 -4.20
N PRO A 30 -0.64 -0.96 -3.32
CA PRO A 30 -0.37 -2.36 -3.62
C PRO A 30 -1.23 -2.94 -4.75
N ARG A 31 -2.27 -2.22 -5.19
CA ARG A 31 -3.11 -2.61 -6.33
C ARG A 31 -2.51 -2.22 -7.68
N LEU A 32 -1.68 -1.19 -7.69
CA LEU A 32 -1.14 -0.56 -8.90
C LEU A 32 0.34 -0.83 -9.06
N ASP A 33 1.06 -0.75 -7.95
CA ASP A 33 2.51 -0.86 -7.90
C ASP A 33 2.94 -2.02 -6.99
N PRO A 34 2.53 -3.28 -7.29
CA PRO A 34 2.82 -4.43 -6.43
C PRO A 34 4.33 -4.63 -6.20
N LEU A 35 5.15 -4.33 -7.21
CA LEU A 35 6.60 -4.44 -7.12
C LEU A 35 7.20 -3.45 -6.10
N GLN A 36 6.72 -2.21 -6.07
CA GLN A 36 7.14 -1.21 -5.08
C GLN A 36 6.71 -1.60 -3.66
N CYS A 37 5.58 -2.30 -3.54
CA CYS A 37 5.10 -2.89 -2.29
C CYS A 37 5.77 -4.22 -1.90
N ARG A 38 6.76 -4.69 -2.66
CA ARG A 38 7.48 -5.96 -2.43
C ARG A 38 6.56 -7.18 -2.45
N ILE A 39 5.54 -7.16 -3.32
CA ILE A 39 4.62 -8.26 -3.59
C ILE A 39 4.59 -8.60 -5.09
N LEU A 40 4.18 -9.84 -5.42
CA LEU A 40 4.21 -10.34 -6.79
C LEU A 40 3.01 -9.91 -7.64
N LEU A 41 1.85 -9.74 -7.00
CA LEU A 41 0.58 -9.47 -7.66
C LEU A 41 -0.16 -8.34 -6.94
N PRO A 42 -1.02 -7.60 -7.65
CA PRO A 42 -1.91 -6.62 -7.04
C PRO A 42 -2.63 -7.16 -5.80
N GLY A 43 -2.62 -6.40 -4.71
CA GLY A 43 -3.07 -6.91 -3.42
C GLY A 43 -3.48 -5.83 -2.42
N GLN A 44 -3.47 -6.23 -1.16
CA GLN A 44 -3.93 -5.43 -0.02
C GLN A 44 -2.85 -5.14 1.01
N LEU A 45 -1.67 -5.75 0.83
CA LEU A 45 -0.54 -5.65 1.75
C LEU A 45 0.57 -4.90 1.04
N CYS A 46 1.06 -3.82 1.64
CA CYS A 46 2.21 -3.09 1.14
C CYS A 46 3.30 -3.04 2.20
N ASP A 47 4.49 -3.53 1.87
CA ASP A 47 5.67 -3.56 2.75
C ASP A 47 6.91 -3.11 1.98
N PRO A 48 6.98 -1.83 1.58
CA PRO A 48 8.04 -1.32 0.71
C PRO A 48 9.41 -1.28 1.40
N ALA A 49 9.44 -1.21 2.74
CA ALA A 49 10.65 -1.22 3.56
C ALA A 49 11.11 -2.63 3.98
N GLU A 50 10.42 -3.69 3.51
CA GLU A 50 10.71 -5.09 3.85
C GLU A 50 10.78 -5.35 5.37
N ILE A 51 9.84 -4.77 6.12
CA ILE A 51 9.73 -4.98 7.57
C ILE A 51 9.39 -6.44 7.88
N LEU A 52 8.58 -7.08 7.04
CA LEU A 52 8.21 -8.48 7.19
C LEU A 52 9.17 -9.39 6.44
N LEU A 53 9.51 -10.50 7.09
CA LEU A 53 10.12 -11.63 6.42
C LEU A 53 9.15 -12.23 5.39
N PRO A 54 9.64 -12.89 4.32
CA PRO A 54 8.77 -13.47 3.30
C PRO A 54 7.68 -14.41 3.84
N GLU A 55 8.00 -15.22 4.85
CA GLU A 55 7.03 -16.13 5.47
C GLU A 55 5.97 -15.42 6.31
N GLU A 56 6.35 -14.34 6.99
CA GLU A 56 5.42 -13.50 7.76
C GLU A 56 4.47 -12.77 6.81
N ARG A 57 5.00 -12.25 5.70
CA ARG A 57 4.22 -11.61 4.64
C ARG A 57 3.21 -12.57 4.04
N ARG A 58 3.62 -13.81 3.73
CA ARG A 58 2.72 -14.87 3.26
C ARG A 58 1.63 -15.19 4.29
N THR A 59 2.02 -15.39 5.54
CA THR A 59 1.08 -15.70 6.64
C THR A 59 0.07 -14.56 6.84
N LEU A 60 0.53 -13.30 6.76
CA LEU A 60 -0.34 -12.13 6.86
C LEU A 60 -1.32 -12.06 5.69
N PHE A 61 -0.84 -12.29 4.46
CA PHE A 61 -1.70 -12.34 3.28
C PHE A 61 -2.80 -13.40 3.40
N GLU A 62 -2.47 -14.61 3.84
CA GLU A 62 -3.46 -15.68 4.09
C GLU A 62 -4.51 -15.28 5.13
N LYS A 63 -4.09 -14.60 6.21
CA LYS A 63 -5.01 -14.08 7.23
C LYS A 63 -5.93 -12.99 6.69
N ILE A 64 -5.42 -12.09 5.85
CA ILE A 64 -6.24 -11.05 5.18
C ILE A 64 -7.31 -11.70 4.30
N VAL A 65 -6.91 -12.64 3.44
CA VAL A 65 -7.84 -13.35 2.54
C VAL A 65 -8.91 -14.07 3.33
N ARG A 66 -8.52 -14.79 4.40
CA ARG A 66 -9.48 -15.49 5.26
C ARG A 66 -10.45 -14.52 5.95
N LEU A 67 -9.96 -13.39 6.44
CA LEU A 67 -10.80 -12.38 7.07
C LEU A 67 -11.81 -11.81 6.08
N GLN A 68 -11.41 -11.54 4.84
CA GLN A 68 -12.32 -11.07 3.80
C GLN A 68 -13.38 -12.09 3.42
N GLN A 69 -13.02 -13.38 3.33
CA GLN A 69 -13.99 -14.44 3.09
C GLN A 69 -15.06 -14.48 4.17
N ILE A 70 -14.65 -14.38 5.44
CA ILE A 70 -15.57 -14.36 6.59
C ILE A 70 -16.45 -13.11 6.55
N THR A 71 -15.88 -11.93 6.27
CA THR A 71 -16.63 -10.67 6.31
C THR A 71 -17.46 -10.42 5.05
N SER A 72 -17.21 -11.13 3.95
CA SER A 72 -17.99 -11.01 2.71
C SER A 72 -19.48 -11.36 2.86
N GLN A 73 -19.82 -12.13 3.91
CA GLN A 73 -21.20 -12.52 4.22
C GLN A 73 -21.90 -11.51 5.15
N ILE A 74 -21.16 -10.55 5.70
CA ILE A 74 -21.71 -9.56 6.64
C ILE A 74 -22.33 -8.43 5.84
N ARG A 75 -23.66 -8.31 5.90
CA ARG A 75 -24.37 -7.20 5.29
C ARG A 75 -24.02 -5.90 6.01
N ASN A 76 -23.57 -4.90 5.26
CA ASN A 76 -23.27 -3.59 5.82
C ASN A 76 -24.57 -2.86 6.21
N THR A 77 -24.79 -2.69 7.51
CA THR A 77 -25.94 -1.99 8.09
C THR A 77 -25.61 -0.59 8.58
N SER A 78 -24.38 -0.10 8.34
CA SER A 78 -23.94 1.21 8.79
C SER A 78 -24.69 2.32 8.05
N PRO A 79 -25.28 3.32 8.75
CA PRO A 79 -25.89 4.49 8.11
C PRO A 79 -24.91 5.25 7.21
N ALA A 80 -23.62 5.26 7.55
CA ALA A 80 -22.57 5.90 6.75
C ALA A 80 -22.33 5.22 5.39
N CYS A 81 -22.82 3.99 5.21
CA CYS A 81 -22.70 3.22 3.98
C CYS A 81 -24.06 2.99 3.30
N ALA A 82 -25.08 3.79 3.63
CA ALA A 82 -26.43 3.68 3.06
C ALA A 82 -26.46 3.70 1.52
N ASN A 83 -25.52 4.42 0.89
CA ASN A 83 -25.38 4.50 -0.58
C ASN A 83 -24.49 3.39 -1.18
N HIS A 84 -23.92 2.53 -0.35
CA HIS A 84 -22.99 1.47 -0.74
C HIS A 84 -23.33 0.13 -0.08
N GLN A 85 -24.62 -0.23 -0.06
CA GLN A 85 -25.14 -1.43 0.62
C GLN A 85 -24.57 -2.75 0.05
N ASN A 86 -24.12 -2.74 -1.21
CA ASN A 86 -23.48 -3.90 -1.86
C ASN A 86 -21.95 -3.90 -1.72
N SER A 87 -21.36 -2.93 -1.01
CA SER A 87 -19.92 -2.92 -0.75
C SER A 87 -19.59 -3.71 0.51
N ASN A 88 -18.64 -4.63 0.38
CA ASN A 88 -18.10 -5.41 1.49
C ASN A 88 -16.90 -4.68 2.11
N LEU A 89 -16.52 -5.10 3.32
CA LEU A 89 -15.33 -4.59 3.99
C LEU A 89 -14.08 -4.87 3.14
N TYR A 90 -13.38 -3.81 2.75
CA TYR A 90 -12.09 -3.90 2.06
C TYR A 90 -11.00 -3.41 3.00
N ILE A 91 -10.03 -4.28 3.29
CA ILE A 91 -8.96 -4.02 4.25
C ILE A 91 -7.67 -3.81 3.46
N MET A 92 -6.95 -2.75 3.78
CA MET A 92 -5.59 -2.52 3.30
C MET A 92 -4.66 -2.43 4.49
N ILE A 93 -3.49 -3.04 4.35
CA ILE A 93 -2.43 -3.02 5.35
C ILE A 93 -1.21 -2.34 4.73
N ALA A 94 -0.85 -1.21 5.32
CA ALA A 94 0.36 -0.46 4.98
C ALA A 94 1.37 -0.62 6.11
N LEU A 95 2.55 -1.17 5.80
CA LEU A 95 3.68 -1.22 6.72
C LEU A 95 4.63 -0.07 6.42
N ILE A 96 4.96 0.68 7.47
CA ILE A 96 5.74 1.89 7.38
C ILE A 96 6.75 1.88 8.51
N GLU A 97 8.04 1.86 8.14
CA GLU A 97 9.14 1.91 9.11
C GLU A 97 9.24 3.31 9.73
N LYS A 98 9.21 4.35 8.89
CA LYS A 98 9.30 5.74 9.32
C LYS A 98 8.35 6.63 8.54
N LEU A 99 7.67 7.53 9.25
CA LEU A 99 6.84 8.55 8.62
C LEU A 99 7.72 9.67 8.04
N GLY A 100 7.38 10.05 6.80
CA GLY A 100 7.85 11.27 6.15
C GLY A 100 7.55 12.50 6.98
N THR A 101 8.55 13.36 7.14
CA THR A 101 8.30 14.75 7.52
C THR A 101 7.84 15.47 6.27
N LEU A 102 6.64 16.03 6.28
CA LEU A 102 6.30 17.06 5.29
C LEU A 102 7.15 18.30 5.60
N PRO A 103 7.56 19.10 4.60
CA PRO A 103 8.19 20.36 4.91
C PRO A 103 7.22 21.16 5.79
N TYR A 104 7.68 21.56 6.98
CA TYR A 104 7.01 22.40 7.96
C TYR A 104 5.96 21.76 8.90
N GLU A 105 5.78 20.43 8.92
CA GLU A 105 4.84 19.81 9.87
C GLU A 105 5.24 18.38 10.27
N SER A 106 5.13 18.06 11.57
CA SER A 106 5.18 16.68 12.03
C SER A 106 3.89 15.97 11.61
N VAL A 107 4.00 14.93 10.80
CA VAL A 107 2.82 14.20 10.33
C VAL A 107 2.34 13.27 11.44
N SER A 108 1.15 13.51 11.98
CA SER A 108 0.51 12.55 12.88
C SER A 108 0.09 11.29 12.12
N ILE A 109 0.10 10.14 12.80
CA ILE A 109 -0.33 8.85 12.24
C ILE A 109 -1.76 8.97 11.68
N GLU A 110 -2.63 9.69 12.37
CA GLU A 110 -4.01 9.92 11.94
C GLU A 110 -4.10 10.72 10.63
N LYS A 111 -3.39 11.85 10.54
CA LYS A 111 -3.35 12.66 9.30
C LYS A 111 -2.81 11.86 8.13
N PHE A 112 -1.73 11.10 8.36
CA PHE A 112 -1.15 10.22 7.36
C PHE A 112 -2.15 9.18 6.85
N THR A 113 -2.80 8.47 7.78
CA THR A 113 -3.76 7.39 7.46
C THR A 113 -4.98 7.92 6.72
N ASN A 114 -5.50 9.10 7.12
CA ASN A 114 -6.62 9.73 6.45
C ASN A 114 -6.28 10.19 5.03
N LEU A 115 -5.09 10.74 4.83
CA LEU A 115 -4.61 11.13 3.50
C LEU A 115 -4.42 9.91 2.58
N LEU A 116 -3.83 8.83 3.08
CA LEU A 116 -3.73 7.57 2.33
C LEU A 116 -5.10 6.99 1.98
N ARG A 117 -6.01 6.94 2.96
CA ARG A 117 -7.37 6.45 2.74
C ARG A 117 -8.06 7.26 1.64
N SER A 118 -7.98 8.59 1.69
CA SER A 118 -8.55 9.48 0.67
C SER A 118 -7.96 9.20 -0.72
N LYS A 119 -6.63 9.11 -0.83
CA LYS A 119 -5.92 8.75 -2.07
C LYS A 119 -6.45 7.44 -2.67
N TYR A 120 -6.54 6.39 -1.85
CA TYR A 120 -6.94 5.06 -2.32
C TYR A 120 -8.42 4.93 -2.62
N GLN A 121 -9.29 5.66 -1.92
CA GLN A 121 -10.73 5.70 -2.17
C GLN A 121 -11.04 6.42 -3.48
N ASN A 122 -10.40 7.57 -3.74
CA ASN A 122 -10.59 8.30 -5.00
C ASN A 122 -10.24 7.43 -6.21
N TYR A 123 -9.17 6.64 -6.09
CA TYR A 123 -8.79 5.69 -7.13
C TYR A 123 -9.83 4.57 -7.38
N GLN A 124 -10.54 4.10 -6.35
CA GLN A 124 -11.64 3.14 -6.54
C GLN A 124 -12.83 3.74 -7.29
N VAL A 125 -13.04 5.06 -7.17
CA VAL A 125 -14.12 5.76 -7.88
C VAL A 125 -13.75 5.92 -9.36
N GLU A 126 -12.51 6.29 -9.65
CA GLU A 126 -11.99 6.44 -11.01
C GLU A 126 -12.03 5.11 -11.79
N LEU A 127 -11.51 4.02 -11.21
CA LEU A 127 -11.59 2.68 -11.83
C LEU A 127 -13.03 2.22 -12.11
N LYS A 128 -13.98 2.54 -11.22
CA LYS A 128 -15.39 2.18 -11.44
C LYS A 128 -15.96 2.95 -12.62
N LEU A 129 -15.57 4.21 -12.78
CA LEU A 129 -16.01 5.04 -13.90
C LEU A 129 -15.47 4.50 -15.23
N ASP A 130 -14.20 4.09 -15.26
CA ASP A 130 -13.57 3.53 -16.47
C ASP A 130 -14.16 2.17 -16.86
N SER A 131 -14.59 1.36 -15.89
CA SER A 131 -15.25 0.07 -16.14
C SER A 131 -16.70 0.18 -16.66
N LEU A 132 -17.25 1.40 -16.71
CA LEU A 132 -18.61 1.70 -17.18
C LEU A 132 -18.65 2.22 -18.63
N PHE A 133 -17.50 2.29 -19.31
CA PHE A 133 -17.37 2.69 -20.73
C PHE A 133 -16.84 1.55 -21.59
#